data_AF-A0A815ZZQ5-F1
#
_entry.id   AF-A0A815ZZQ5-F1
#
_cell.length_a   1.000
_cell.length_b   1.000
_cell.length_c   1.000
_cell.angle_alpha   90.00
_cell.angle_beta   90.00
_cell.angle_gamma   90.00
#
_symmetry.space_group_name_H-M   'P 1'
#
loop_
_entity.id
_entity.type
_entity.pdbx_description
1 polymer ?
#
loop_
_entity_poly.entity_id
_entity_poly.type
_entity_poly.pdbx_seq_one_letter_code
_entity_poly.pdbx_strand_id
1 'polypeptide(L)'
;MNSSEGNSTESPISYETQFTRYIKFGVFIALEPPALICNCALVYYLIVDQILRNTLHYHALLYLLIVTLVTNLIEVPRIIHYLHIGTVIPQTDLNCRIWIWCDWTLNGCINLLMLWASIERHLLIFHAHIFTTPKQRFYFHYLPPITSVVYLLLFYAGAIFIYPCEQQFDFSQPMCGYPCYTTYISISYYDLFAHTWIPEFCGILLDIGLVMRAAFRKRVGQQQQVMINFVRPELVQHVTGEDFLQEVVNKAGIGCGPCCLCSCNGAIGKCDYPCMSGYRPGDCFKPGK
;
A
#
# COMPACT_ATOMS: atom_id res chain seq x y z
N MET A 1 -18.90 42.06 -47.85
CA MET A 1 -18.97 40.83 -47.02
C MET A 1 -17.90 39.90 -47.55
N ASN A 2 -16.71 39.91 -46.93
CA ASN A 2 -15.58 39.09 -47.36
C ASN A 2 -15.58 37.81 -46.55
N SER A 3 -15.82 36.70 -47.24
CA SER A 3 -15.63 35.35 -46.72
C SER A 3 -14.14 35.10 -46.55
N SER A 4 -13.67 35.13 -45.30
CA SER A 4 -12.32 34.68 -44.96
C SER A 4 -12.31 33.15 -44.99
N GLU A 5 -11.78 32.57 -46.07
CA GLU A 5 -11.35 31.17 -46.11
C GLU A 5 -10.25 30.97 -45.07
N GLY A 6 -10.65 30.51 -43.88
CA GLY A 6 -9.72 30.03 -42.88
C GLY A 6 -9.11 28.71 -43.36
N ASN A 7 -7.83 28.73 -43.72
CA ASN A 7 -7.00 27.55 -43.88
C ASN A 7 -7.05 26.75 -42.57
N SER A 8 -7.97 25.78 -42.49
CA SER A 8 -7.99 24.80 -41.41
C SER A 8 -6.74 23.92 -41.59
N THR A 9 -5.67 24.28 -40.89
CA THR A 9 -4.59 23.36 -40.56
C THR A 9 -5.24 22.16 -39.86
N GLU A 10 -5.54 21.12 -40.63
CA GLU A 10 -5.90 19.81 -40.13
C GLU A 10 -4.75 19.38 -39.21
N SER A 11 -4.95 19.53 -37.91
CA SER A 11 -4.07 18.96 -36.91
C SER A 11 -3.98 17.46 -37.24
N PRO A 12 -2.78 16.90 -37.40
CA PRO A 12 -2.62 15.51 -37.79
C PRO A 12 -3.32 14.64 -36.76
N ILE A 13 -4.50 14.14 -37.12
CA ILE A 13 -5.25 13.18 -36.32
C ILE A 13 -4.32 11.97 -36.23
N SER A 14 -3.78 11.72 -35.04
CA SER A 14 -2.88 10.61 -34.78
C SER A 14 -3.69 9.32 -34.84
N TYR A 15 -3.99 8.85 -36.05
CA TYR A 15 -4.67 7.58 -36.26
C TYR A 15 -3.80 6.46 -35.70
N GLU A 16 -4.30 5.79 -34.67
CA GLU A 16 -3.64 4.62 -34.14
C GLU A 16 -3.57 3.54 -35.23
N THR A 17 -2.34 3.23 -35.66
CA THR A 17 -2.13 2.25 -36.74
C THR A 17 -2.70 0.89 -36.31
N GLN A 18 -3.22 0.13 -37.27
CA GLN A 18 -3.71 -1.23 -37.00
C GLN A 18 -2.63 -2.09 -36.33
N PHE A 19 -1.38 -1.90 -36.73
CA PHE A 19 -0.24 -2.61 -36.15
C PHE A 19 -0.05 -2.35 -34.65
N THR A 20 -0.14 -1.09 -34.21
CA THR A 20 -0.07 -0.72 -32.78
C THR A 20 -1.19 -1.39 -31.97
N ARG A 21 -2.40 -1.46 -32.52
CA ARG A 21 -3.55 -2.11 -31.88
C ARG A 21 -3.31 -3.61 -31.68
N TYR A 22 -2.81 -4.31 -32.70
CA TYR A 22 -2.48 -5.74 -32.59
C TYR A 22 -1.42 -6.03 -31.53
N ILE A 23 -0.38 -5.19 -31.43
CA ILE A 23 0.65 -5.34 -30.39
C ILE A 23 0.03 -5.14 -29.01
N LYS A 24 -0.70 -4.04 -28.79
CA LYS A 24 -1.36 -3.77 -27.50
C LYS A 24 -2.28 -4.91 -27.10
N PHE A 25 -3.10 -5.40 -28.03
CA PHE A 25 -4.01 -6.51 -27.81
C PHE A 25 -3.27 -7.78 -27.36
N GLY A 26 -2.20 -8.15 -28.07
CA GLY A 26 -1.38 -9.32 -27.71
C GLY A 26 -0.72 -9.19 -26.33
N VAL A 27 -0.21 -7.99 -26.00
CA VAL A 27 0.39 -7.70 -24.68
C VAL A 27 -0.63 -7.82 -23.57
N PHE A 28 -1.82 -7.22 -23.71
CA PHE A 28 -2.87 -7.32 -22.69
C PHE A 28 -3.34 -8.76 -22.49
N ILE A 29 -3.58 -9.53 -23.55
CA ILE A 29 -4.00 -10.93 -23.42
C ILE A 29 -2.93 -11.81 -22.78
N ALA A 30 -1.66 -11.58 -23.06
CA ALA A 30 -0.58 -12.39 -22.51
C ALA A 30 -0.29 -12.07 -21.03
N LEU A 31 -0.31 -10.78 -20.66
CA LEU A 31 0.10 -10.32 -19.33
C LEU A 31 -1.06 -10.24 -18.32
N GLU A 32 -2.29 -10.01 -18.77
CA GLU A 32 -3.41 -9.79 -17.86
C GLU A 32 -3.81 -11.04 -17.07
N PRO A 33 -4.02 -12.23 -17.67
CA PRO A 33 -4.39 -13.43 -16.92
C PRO A 33 -3.42 -13.78 -15.78
N PRO A 34 -2.07 -13.82 -15.97
CA PRO A 34 -1.16 -14.10 -14.87
C PRO A 34 -1.16 -13.00 -13.80
N ALA A 35 -1.30 -11.73 -14.19
CA ALA A 35 -1.41 -10.62 -13.25
C ALA A 35 -2.69 -10.73 -12.40
N LEU A 36 -3.83 -11.04 -13.02
CA LEU A 36 -5.11 -11.25 -12.35
C LEU A 36 -5.07 -12.45 -11.39
N ILE A 37 -4.49 -13.58 -11.82
CA ILE A 37 -4.31 -14.76 -10.96
C ILE A 37 -3.44 -14.41 -9.75
N CYS A 38 -2.33 -13.70 -9.96
CA CYS A 38 -1.44 -13.27 -8.88
C CYS A 38 -2.18 -12.34 -7.89
N ASN A 39 -2.92 -11.35 -8.39
CA ASN A 39 -3.67 -10.41 -7.56
C ASN A 39 -4.77 -11.13 -6.75
N CYS A 40 -5.56 -12.00 -7.40
CA CYS A 40 -6.54 -12.84 -6.71
C CYS A 40 -5.92 -13.72 -5.62
N ALA A 41 -4.77 -14.35 -5.91
CA ALA A 41 -4.06 -15.18 -4.94
C ALA A 41 -3.55 -14.36 -3.75
N LEU A 42 -3.02 -13.15 -3.98
CA LEU A 42 -2.57 -12.25 -2.92
C LEU A 42 -3.74 -11.77 -2.04
N VAL A 43 -4.84 -11.33 -2.65
CA VAL A 43 -6.05 -10.93 -1.91
C VAL A 43 -6.58 -12.10 -1.09
N TYR A 44 -6.68 -13.29 -1.68
CA TYR A 44 -7.11 -14.50 -0.98
C TYR A 44 -6.19 -14.82 0.21
N TYR A 45 -4.87 -14.82 -0.01
CA TYR A 45 -3.88 -15.11 1.03
C TYR A 45 -3.96 -14.12 2.21
N LEU A 46 -4.08 -12.81 1.92
CA LEU A 46 -4.22 -11.77 2.94
C LEU A 46 -5.53 -11.87 3.73
N ILE A 47 -6.62 -12.32 3.11
CA ILE A 47 -7.91 -12.47 3.78
C ILE A 47 -7.93 -13.71 4.69
N VAL A 48 -7.37 -14.83 4.22
CA VAL A 48 -7.41 -16.11 4.92
C VAL A 48 -6.45 -16.14 6.11
N ASP A 49 -5.24 -15.60 5.97
CA ASP A 49 -4.26 -15.60 7.06
C ASP A 49 -4.60 -14.57 8.14
N GLN A 50 -5.06 -15.06 9.29
CA GLN A 50 -5.44 -14.22 10.42
C GLN A 50 -4.26 -13.48 11.06
N ILE A 51 -3.06 -14.08 11.03
CA ILE A 51 -1.85 -13.49 11.62
C ILE A 51 -1.45 -12.28 10.79
N LEU A 52 -1.47 -12.43 9.46
CA LEU A 52 -1.16 -11.39 8.51
C LEU A 52 -2.20 -10.25 8.60
N ARG A 53 -3.48 -10.59 8.65
CA ARG A 53 -4.58 -9.62 8.80
C ARG A 53 -4.49 -8.79 10.09
N ASN A 54 -3.98 -9.35 11.18
CA ASN A 54 -3.85 -8.60 12.42
C ASN A 54 -2.75 -7.54 12.39
N THR A 55 -1.81 -7.63 11.44
CA THR A 55 -0.73 -6.65 11.28
C THR A 55 -1.23 -5.46 10.47
N LEU A 56 -1.08 -4.25 11.03
CA LEU A 56 -1.73 -3.03 10.53
C LEU A 56 -1.40 -2.75 9.05
N HIS A 57 -0.12 -2.90 8.69
CA HIS A 57 0.42 -2.65 7.35
C HIS A 57 -0.30 -3.39 6.22
N TYR A 58 -0.80 -4.61 6.45
CA TYR A 58 -1.41 -5.39 5.38
C TYR A 58 -2.81 -4.90 5.01
N HIS A 59 -3.46 -4.07 5.83
CA HIS A 59 -4.77 -3.52 5.50
C HIS A 59 -4.71 -2.50 4.37
N ALA A 60 -3.77 -1.54 4.39
CA ALA A 60 -3.61 -0.60 3.28
C ALA A 60 -3.26 -1.34 1.98
N LEU A 61 -2.39 -2.34 2.06
CA LEU A 61 -2.08 -3.19 0.91
C LEU A 61 -3.31 -3.95 0.43
N LEU A 62 -4.16 -4.45 1.33
CA LEU A 62 -5.41 -5.12 0.98
C LEU A 62 -6.38 -4.17 0.27
N TYR A 63 -6.55 -2.92 0.74
CA TYR A 63 -7.37 -1.92 0.05
C TYR A 63 -6.85 -1.63 -1.36
N LEU A 64 -5.53 -1.43 -1.50
CA LEU A 64 -4.89 -1.21 -2.80
C LEU A 64 -5.14 -2.40 -3.73
N LEU A 65 -4.88 -3.63 -3.28
CA LEU A 65 -5.07 -4.85 -4.07
C LEU A 65 -6.54 -5.05 -4.50
N ILE A 66 -7.50 -4.75 -3.63
CA ILE A 66 -8.93 -4.82 -3.97
C ILE A 66 -9.26 -3.81 -5.06
N VAL A 67 -8.81 -2.55 -4.95
CA VAL A 67 -9.08 -1.53 -5.97
C VAL A 67 -8.39 -1.89 -7.29
N THR A 68 -7.13 -2.35 -7.26
CA THR A 68 -6.43 -2.85 -8.46
C THR A 68 -7.15 -4.05 -9.07
N LEU A 69 -7.67 -4.98 -8.26
CA LEU A 69 -8.43 -6.12 -8.76
C LEU A 69 -9.72 -5.67 -9.47
N VAL A 70 -10.46 -4.73 -8.88
CA VAL A 70 -11.65 -4.14 -9.50
C VAL A 70 -11.30 -3.43 -10.80
N THR A 71 -10.20 -2.67 -10.82
CA THR A 71 -9.69 -2.00 -12.04
C THR A 71 -9.38 -3.00 -13.13
N ASN A 72 -8.62 -4.05 -12.82
CA ASN A 72 -8.28 -5.11 -13.76
C ASN A 72 -9.51 -5.86 -14.29
N LEU A 73 -10.53 -6.09 -13.44
CA LEU A 73 -11.76 -6.78 -13.83
C LEU A 73 -12.68 -5.92 -14.69
N ILE A 74 -12.65 -4.59 -14.56
CA ILE A 74 -13.55 -3.68 -15.30
C ILE A 74 -12.86 -3.09 -16.53
N GLU A 75 -11.70 -2.47 -16.35
CA GLU A 75 -11.02 -1.69 -17.39
C GLU A 75 -10.39 -2.59 -18.44
N VAL A 76 -9.65 -3.63 -18.02
CA VAL A 76 -8.85 -4.42 -18.97
C VAL A 76 -9.73 -5.20 -19.96
N PRO A 77 -10.82 -5.88 -19.56
CA PRO A 77 -11.72 -6.51 -20.52
C PRO A 77 -12.34 -5.52 -21.52
N ARG A 78 -12.69 -4.30 -21.07
CA ARG A 78 -13.22 -3.25 -21.94
C ARG A 78 -12.18 -2.76 -22.95
N ILE A 79 -10.95 -2.56 -22.51
CA ILE A 79 -9.82 -2.17 -23.38
C ILE A 79 -9.52 -3.29 -24.39
N ILE A 80 -9.44 -4.56 -23.96
CA ILE A 80 -9.21 -5.70 -24.86
C ILE A 80 -10.32 -5.80 -25.91
N HIS A 81 -11.57 -5.64 -25.49
CA HIS A 81 -12.72 -5.66 -26.39
C HIS A 81 -12.67 -4.52 -27.42
N TYR A 82 -12.32 -3.31 -26.98
CA TYR A 82 -12.09 -2.16 -27.86
C TYR A 82 -10.93 -2.42 -28.84
N LEU A 83 -9.80 -2.96 -28.37
CA LEU A 83 -8.64 -3.25 -29.22
C LEU A 83 -8.95 -4.31 -30.29
N HIS A 84 -9.84 -5.26 -29.99
CA HIS A 84 -10.28 -6.29 -30.92
C HIS A 84 -11.22 -5.75 -32.01
N ILE A 85 -12.21 -4.94 -31.63
CA ILE A 85 -13.25 -4.46 -32.57
C ILE A 85 -12.86 -3.14 -33.25
N GLY A 86 -12.08 -2.30 -32.57
CA GLY A 86 -11.73 -0.95 -33.00
C GLY A 86 -12.79 0.12 -32.71
N THR A 87 -13.88 -0.24 -32.00
CA THR A 87 -14.92 0.71 -31.58
C THR A 87 -15.50 0.33 -30.23
N VAL A 88 -16.02 1.31 -29.49
CA VAL A 88 -16.71 1.08 -28.21
C VAL A 88 -18.10 0.48 -28.43
N ILE A 89 -18.46 -0.58 -27.71
CA ILE A 89 -19.80 -1.19 -27.75
C ILE A 89 -20.33 -1.33 -26.30
N PRO A 90 -21.60 -0.96 -26.02
CA PRO A 90 -22.52 -0.27 -26.92
C PRO A 90 -22.08 1.17 -27.22
N GLN A 91 -22.41 1.67 -28.42
CA GLN A 91 -22.16 3.05 -28.86
C GLN A 91 -23.23 3.98 -28.26
N THR A 92 -23.22 4.10 -26.94
CA THR A 92 -24.14 4.97 -26.22
C THR A 92 -23.36 5.92 -25.32
N ASP A 93 -23.82 7.16 -25.24
CA ASP A 93 -23.23 8.21 -24.42
C ASP A 93 -23.11 7.79 -22.95
N LEU A 94 -24.14 7.11 -22.43
CA LEU A 94 -24.15 6.62 -21.05
C LEU A 94 -23.03 5.60 -20.80
N ASN A 95 -22.78 4.69 -21.74
CA ASN A 95 -21.72 3.70 -21.61
C ASN A 95 -20.34 4.37 -21.57
N CYS A 96 -20.11 5.38 -22.42
CA CYS A 96 -18.89 6.18 -22.42
C CYS A 96 -18.71 6.96 -21.12
N ARG A 97 -19.75 7.64 -20.61
CA ARG A 97 -19.68 8.36 -19.32
C ARG A 97 -19.36 7.44 -18.16
N ILE A 98 -20.00 6.27 -18.10
CA ILE A 98 -19.73 5.27 -17.05
C ILE A 98 -18.30 4.77 -17.17
N TRP A 99 -17.81 4.52 -18.40
CA TRP A 99 -16.45 4.05 -18.60
C TRP A 99 -15.42 5.09 -18.14
N ILE A 100 -15.52 6.34 -18.63
CA ILE A 100 -14.64 7.44 -18.20
C ILE A 100 -14.72 7.62 -16.68
N TRP A 101 -15.91 7.57 -16.09
CA TRP A 101 -16.06 7.70 -14.64
C TRP A 101 -15.37 6.58 -13.87
N CYS A 102 -15.53 5.32 -14.29
CA CYS A 102 -14.83 4.19 -13.68
C CYS A 102 -13.32 4.34 -13.79
N ASP A 103 -12.78 4.61 -14.98
CA ASP A 103 -11.34 4.71 -15.23
C ASP A 103 -10.70 5.80 -14.36
N TRP A 104 -11.21 7.03 -14.43
CA TRP A 104 -10.65 8.16 -13.68
C TRP A 104 -10.80 7.98 -12.16
N THR A 105 -11.93 7.45 -11.70
CA THR A 105 -12.15 7.20 -10.28
C THR A 105 -11.22 6.12 -9.75
N LEU A 106 -11.13 4.98 -10.43
CA LEU A 106 -10.32 3.85 -9.99
C LEU A 106 -8.82 4.19 -10.04
N ASN A 107 -8.36 4.85 -11.10
CA ASN A 107 -6.98 5.33 -11.19
C ASN A 107 -6.65 6.34 -10.09
N GLY A 108 -7.53 7.33 -9.86
CA GLY A 108 -7.39 8.26 -8.73
C GLY A 108 -7.35 7.54 -7.38
N CYS A 109 -8.16 6.50 -7.19
CA CYS A 109 -8.18 5.71 -5.96
C CYS A 109 -6.84 5.01 -5.75
N ILE A 110 -6.27 4.42 -6.80
CA ILE A 110 -4.95 3.78 -6.73
C ILE A 110 -3.88 4.79 -6.31
N ASN A 111 -3.84 5.97 -6.92
CA ASN A 111 -2.86 7.01 -6.61
C ASN A 111 -2.97 7.49 -5.16
N LEU A 112 -4.17 7.83 -4.68
CA LEU A 112 -4.37 8.28 -3.31
C LEU A 112 -4.15 7.16 -2.28
N LEU A 113 -4.56 5.93 -2.56
CA LEU A 113 -4.32 4.80 -1.66
C LEU A 113 -2.83 4.43 -1.60
N MET A 114 -2.10 4.57 -2.71
CA MET A 114 -0.65 4.36 -2.76
C MET A 114 0.08 5.41 -1.91
N LEU A 115 -0.27 6.69 -2.07
CA LEU A 115 0.22 7.76 -1.20
C LEU A 115 -0.08 7.46 0.28
N TRP A 116 -1.34 7.09 0.57
CA TRP A 116 -1.76 6.77 1.93
C TRP A 116 -0.97 5.59 2.51
N ALA A 117 -0.74 4.53 1.75
CA ALA A 117 0.06 3.39 2.19
C ALA A 117 1.50 3.80 2.53
N SER A 118 2.09 4.76 1.81
CA SER A 118 3.40 5.33 2.14
C SER A 118 3.36 6.20 3.40
N ILE A 119 2.32 7.03 3.58
CA ILE A 119 2.09 7.81 4.81
C ILE A 119 1.91 6.88 6.02
N GLU A 120 1.07 5.86 5.92
CA GLU A 120 0.78 4.92 7.00
C GLU A 120 2.05 4.17 7.43
N ARG A 121 2.86 3.69 6.48
CA ARG A 121 4.17 3.08 6.78
C ARG A 121 5.09 4.04 7.52
N HIS A 122 5.12 5.31 7.10
CA HIS A 122 5.90 6.35 7.78
C HIS A 122 5.40 6.57 9.22
N LEU A 123 4.09 6.73 9.42
CA LEU A 123 3.47 6.91 10.73
C LEU A 123 3.70 5.72 11.67
N LEU A 124 3.59 4.49 11.16
CA LEU A 124 3.81 3.29 11.97
C LEU A 124 5.25 3.18 12.48
N ILE A 125 6.23 3.58 11.67
CA ILE A 125 7.65 3.50 12.04
C ILE A 125 8.04 4.63 13.01
N PHE A 126 7.50 5.84 12.85
CA PHE A 126 7.91 7.00 13.67
C PHE A 126 7.01 7.30 14.84
N HIS A 127 5.74 6.94 14.73
CA HIS A 127 4.69 7.31 15.67
C HIS A 127 3.80 6.12 16.03
N ALA A 128 4.41 4.95 16.29
CA ALA A 128 3.69 3.75 16.71
C ALA A 128 2.70 3.98 17.88
N HIS A 129 2.99 4.94 18.77
CA HIS A 129 2.11 5.29 19.89
C HIS A 129 0.72 5.80 19.46
N ILE A 130 0.60 6.38 18.26
CA ILE A 130 -0.68 6.86 17.70
C ILE A 130 -1.64 5.71 17.45
N PHE A 131 -1.15 4.47 17.27
CA PHE A 131 -1.98 3.30 16.96
C PHE A 131 -2.32 2.46 18.19
N THR A 132 -2.05 2.95 19.40
CA THR A 132 -2.23 2.18 20.64
C THR A 132 -3.69 1.99 21.02
N THR A 133 -4.53 3.01 20.82
CA THR A 133 -5.96 2.93 21.17
C THR A 133 -6.82 2.56 19.95
N PRO A 134 -7.91 1.80 20.14
CA PRO A 134 -8.79 1.40 19.03
C PRO A 134 -9.44 2.61 18.35
N LYS A 135 -9.74 3.67 19.11
CA LYS A 135 -10.28 4.92 18.57
C LYS A 135 -9.27 5.61 17.65
N GLN A 136 -8.03 5.77 18.09
CA GLN A 136 -6.99 6.38 17.25
C GLN A 136 -6.70 5.52 16.02
N ARG A 137 -6.68 4.18 16.16
CA ARG A 137 -6.57 3.28 15.01
C ARG A 137 -7.71 3.53 14.02
N PHE A 138 -8.95 3.71 14.46
CA PHE A 138 -10.04 4.04 13.55
C PHE A 138 -9.78 5.32 12.74
N TYR A 139 -9.42 6.42 13.42
CA TYR A 139 -9.20 7.72 12.78
C TYR A 139 -7.96 7.79 11.88
N PHE A 140 -6.85 7.17 12.30
CA PHE A 140 -5.56 7.27 11.60
C PHE A 140 -5.27 6.11 10.66
N HIS A 141 -6.11 5.07 10.62
CA HIS A 141 -5.89 3.89 9.78
C HIS A 141 -7.05 3.64 8.82
N TYR A 142 -8.27 3.53 9.35
CA TYR A 142 -9.43 3.12 8.57
C TYR A 142 -10.15 4.29 7.90
N LEU A 143 -10.28 5.42 8.61
CA LEU A 143 -10.99 6.59 8.10
C LEU A 143 -10.37 7.15 6.80
N PRO A 144 -9.03 7.36 6.69
CA PRO A 144 -8.47 8.09 5.55
C PRO A 144 -8.63 7.37 4.20
N PRO A 145 -8.37 6.06 4.06
CA PRO A 145 -8.69 5.32 2.84
C PRO A 145 -10.16 5.44 2.42
N ILE A 146 -11.08 5.28 3.38
CA ILE A 146 -12.53 5.33 3.12
C ILE A 146 -12.92 6.73 2.64
N THR A 147 -12.45 7.77 3.33
CA THR A 147 -12.75 9.16 2.93
C THR A 147 -12.16 9.50 1.57
N SER A 148 -10.96 9.01 1.24
CA SER A 148 -10.34 9.24 -0.07
C SER A 148 -11.14 8.61 -1.21
N VAL A 149 -11.61 7.36 -1.04
CA VAL A 149 -12.43 6.68 -2.05
C VAL A 149 -13.78 7.39 -2.23
N VAL A 150 -14.46 7.73 -1.13
CA VAL A 150 -15.74 8.46 -1.19
C VAL A 150 -15.57 9.83 -1.84
N TYR A 151 -14.50 10.56 -1.48
CA TYR A 151 -14.17 11.85 -2.06
C TYR A 151 -14.00 11.77 -3.59
N LEU A 152 -13.21 10.81 -4.09
CA LEU A 152 -12.98 10.65 -5.53
C LEU A 152 -14.24 10.22 -6.28
N LEU A 153 -15.03 9.32 -5.70
CA LEU A 153 -16.33 8.91 -6.27
C LEU A 153 -17.24 10.12 -6.47
N LEU A 154 -17.36 10.98 -5.45
CA LEU A 154 -18.18 12.19 -5.51
C LEU A 154 -17.61 13.23 -6.47
N PHE A 155 -16.29 13.46 -6.44
CA PHE A 155 -15.61 14.41 -7.31
C PHE A 155 -15.82 14.06 -8.79
N TYR A 156 -15.47 12.84 -9.20
CA TYR A 156 -15.60 12.44 -10.60
C TYR A 156 -17.06 12.25 -11.02
N ALA A 157 -17.96 11.85 -10.12
CA ALA A 157 -19.38 11.83 -10.43
C ALA A 157 -19.91 13.24 -10.74
N GLY A 158 -19.53 14.23 -9.92
CA GLY A 158 -19.86 15.63 -10.16
C GLY A 158 -19.23 16.17 -11.46
N ALA A 159 -17.95 15.92 -11.67
CA ALA A 159 -17.20 16.41 -12.83
C ALA A 159 -17.70 15.83 -14.16
N ILE A 160 -18.14 14.56 -14.19
CA ILE A 160 -18.51 13.87 -15.44
C ILE A 160 -20.03 13.92 -15.71
N PHE A 161 -20.87 13.81 -14.68
CA PHE A 161 -22.33 13.75 -14.87
C PHE A 161 -23.04 15.08 -14.65
N ILE A 162 -22.51 15.97 -13.81
CA ILE A 162 -23.21 17.20 -13.39
C ILE A 162 -22.61 18.45 -14.05
N TYR A 163 -21.30 18.48 -14.29
CA TYR A 163 -20.64 19.67 -14.82
C TYR A 163 -21.19 20.06 -16.21
N PRO A 164 -21.58 21.33 -16.43
CA PRO A 164 -22.31 21.75 -17.62
C PRO A 164 -21.36 21.94 -18.81
N CYS A 165 -20.77 20.85 -19.31
CA CYS A 165 -20.03 20.82 -20.56
C CYS A 165 -20.67 19.88 -21.57
N GLU A 166 -20.65 20.30 -22.84
CA GLU A 166 -21.08 19.47 -23.95
C GLU A 166 -19.97 18.47 -24.26
N GLN A 167 -20.24 17.20 -23.96
CA GLN A 167 -19.30 16.11 -24.21
C GLN A 167 -19.54 15.56 -25.62
N GLN A 168 -18.54 15.66 -26.48
CA GLN A 168 -18.51 14.95 -27.75
C GLN A 168 -17.79 13.62 -27.54
N PHE A 169 -18.45 12.51 -27.88
CA PHE A 169 -17.87 11.17 -27.77
C PHE A 169 -17.38 10.71 -29.14
N ASP A 170 -16.12 10.26 -29.19
CA ASP A 170 -15.58 9.59 -30.35
C ASP A 170 -15.48 8.08 -30.06
N PHE A 171 -16.46 7.31 -30.54
CA PHE A 171 -16.51 5.86 -30.32
C PHE A 171 -15.38 5.09 -31.02
N SER A 172 -14.59 5.76 -31.88
CA SER A 172 -13.40 5.19 -32.51
C SER A 172 -12.12 5.39 -31.66
N GLN A 173 -12.22 6.06 -30.52
CA GLN A 173 -11.13 6.28 -29.57
C GLN A 173 -11.33 5.46 -28.28
N PRO A 174 -10.25 5.09 -27.57
CA PRO A 174 -10.37 4.46 -26.26
C PRO A 174 -11.09 5.40 -25.29
N MET A 175 -11.91 4.83 -24.40
CA MET A 175 -12.73 5.58 -23.43
C MET A 175 -13.65 6.63 -24.07
N CYS A 176 -13.91 6.52 -25.37
CA CYS A 176 -14.67 7.48 -26.15
C CYS A 176 -14.08 8.91 -26.19
N GLY A 177 -12.77 9.05 -25.96
CA GLY A 177 -12.07 10.32 -25.89
C GLY A 177 -11.74 10.77 -24.46
N TYR A 178 -11.63 12.08 -24.24
CA TYR A 178 -11.33 12.67 -22.94
C TYR A 178 -12.57 13.32 -22.31
N PRO A 179 -12.70 13.34 -20.98
CA PRO A 179 -13.81 14.02 -20.31
C PRO A 179 -13.78 15.53 -20.58
N CYS A 180 -14.94 16.13 -20.83
CA CYS A 180 -15.06 17.52 -21.27
C CYS A 180 -14.62 18.51 -20.19
N TYR A 181 -14.71 18.16 -18.91
CA TYR A 181 -14.21 19.01 -17.83
C TYR A 181 -12.70 19.28 -17.94
N THR A 182 -11.93 18.40 -18.62
CA THR A 182 -10.49 18.58 -18.81
C THR A 182 -10.15 19.72 -19.77
N THR A 183 -11.11 20.18 -20.58
CA THR A 183 -10.94 21.40 -21.41
C THR A 183 -10.98 22.68 -20.58
N TYR A 184 -11.52 22.62 -19.35
CA TYR A 184 -11.60 23.75 -18.45
C TYR A 184 -10.37 23.78 -17.54
N ILE A 185 -9.55 24.82 -17.73
CA ILE A 185 -8.28 25.05 -17.06
C ILE A 185 -8.36 24.82 -15.54
N SER A 186 -9.37 25.38 -14.86
CA SER A 186 -9.47 25.33 -13.40
C SER A 186 -9.63 23.91 -12.85
N ILE A 187 -10.59 23.15 -13.39
CA ILE A 187 -10.87 21.78 -12.94
C ILE A 187 -9.79 20.83 -13.43
N SER A 188 -9.31 21.01 -14.67
CA SER A 188 -8.23 20.21 -15.24
C SER A 188 -6.94 20.32 -14.41
N TYR A 189 -6.51 21.53 -14.05
CA TYR A 189 -5.34 21.70 -13.20
C TYR A 189 -5.55 21.16 -11.80
N TYR A 190 -6.74 21.37 -11.22
CA TYR A 190 -7.05 20.81 -9.91
C TYR A 190 -6.93 19.29 -9.92
N ASP A 191 -7.53 18.64 -10.91
CA ASP A 191 -7.51 17.19 -11.07
C ASP A 191 -6.08 16.66 -11.27
N LEU A 192 -5.34 17.24 -12.21
CA LEU A 192 -3.95 16.88 -12.49
C LEU A 192 -3.06 17.00 -11.26
N PHE A 193 -3.16 18.11 -10.52
CA PHE A 193 -2.29 18.33 -9.37
C PHE A 193 -2.75 17.54 -8.14
N ALA A 194 -4.03 17.57 -7.80
CA ALA A 194 -4.54 16.98 -6.56
C ALA A 194 -4.60 15.45 -6.61
N HIS A 195 -4.92 14.86 -7.76
CA HIS A 195 -5.16 13.41 -7.87
C HIS A 195 -3.99 12.65 -8.51
N THR A 196 -3.10 13.33 -9.22
CA THR A 196 -1.95 12.69 -9.90
C THR A 196 -0.62 13.17 -9.33
N TRP A 197 -0.26 14.44 -9.51
CA TRP A 197 1.08 14.90 -9.17
C TRP A 197 1.35 14.88 -7.67
N ILE A 198 0.51 15.52 -6.85
CA ILE A 198 0.74 15.59 -5.39
C ILE A 198 0.87 14.18 -4.79
N PRO A 199 -0.04 13.22 -5.07
CA PRO A 199 0.09 11.87 -4.53
C PRO A 199 1.37 11.15 -4.96
N GLU A 200 1.75 11.24 -6.23
CA GLU A 200 2.97 10.60 -6.74
C GLU A 200 4.23 11.21 -6.13
N PHE A 201 4.37 12.54 -6.17
CA PHE A 201 5.55 13.22 -5.64
C PHE A 201 5.68 13.03 -4.13
N CYS A 202 4.60 13.18 -3.36
CA CYS A 202 4.62 12.94 -1.93
C CYS A 202 4.93 11.48 -1.60
N GLY A 203 4.36 10.52 -2.34
CA GLY A 203 4.64 9.10 -2.19
C GLY A 203 6.13 8.80 -2.36
N ILE A 204 6.71 9.27 -3.47
CA ILE A 204 8.15 9.10 -3.78
C ILE A 204 9.02 9.69 -2.67
N LEU A 205 8.73 10.91 -2.22
CA LEU A 205 9.51 11.56 -1.15
C LEU A 205 9.46 10.77 0.17
N LEU A 206 8.28 10.27 0.54
CA LEU A 206 8.11 9.45 1.75
C LEU A 206 8.86 8.11 1.65
N ASP A 207 8.80 7.45 0.51
CA ASP A 207 9.49 6.18 0.27
C ASP A 207 11.01 6.34 0.27
N ILE A 208 11.53 7.38 -0.40
CA ILE A 208 12.96 7.72 -0.35
C ILE A 208 13.38 8.03 1.10
N GLY A 209 12.59 8.80 1.83
CA GLY A 209 12.82 9.11 3.24
C GLY A 209 12.94 7.85 4.12
N LEU A 210 12.05 6.87 3.91
CA LEU A 210 12.08 5.59 4.62
C LEU A 210 13.34 4.78 4.29
N VAL A 211 13.71 4.67 3.01
CA VAL A 211 14.91 3.94 2.57
C VAL A 211 16.18 4.58 3.12
N MET A 212 16.32 5.91 3.00
CA MET A 212 17.46 6.63 3.55
C MET A 212 17.63 6.33 5.04
N ARG A 213 16.55 6.40 5.81
CA ARG A 213 16.61 6.14 7.26
C ARG A 213 16.93 4.69 7.59
N ALA A 214 16.36 3.74 6.86
CA ALA A 214 16.68 2.32 7.03
C ALA A 214 18.18 2.07 6.77
N ALA A 215 18.75 2.71 5.74
CA ALA A 215 20.17 2.66 5.45
C ALA A 215 21.03 3.29 6.57
N PHE A 216 20.63 4.45 7.10
CA PHE A 216 21.34 5.09 8.23
C PHE A 216 21.33 4.22 9.49
N ARG A 217 20.17 3.64 9.86
CA ARG A 217 20.07 2.75 11.03
C ARG A 217 20.92 1.50 10.86
N LYS A 218 20.96 0.92 9.66
CA LYS A 218 21.80 -0.25 9.37
C LYS A 218 23.28 0.07 9.54
N ARG A 219 23.74 1.23 9.05
CA ARG A 219 25.14 1.66 9.21
C ARG A 219 25.52 1.84 10.66
N VAL A 220 24.68 2.51 11.46
CA VAL A 220 24.93 2.70 12.90
C VAL A 220 24.93 1.36 13.65
N GLY A 221 23.97 0.48 13.36
CA GLY A 221 23.93 -0.86 13.97
C GLY A 221 25.12 -1.74 13.61
N GLN A 222 25.59 -1.68 12.36
CA GLN A 222 26.81 -2.37 11.92
C GLN A 222 28.06 -1.81 12.61
N GLN A 223 28.17 -0.48 12.76
CA GLN A 223 29.28 0.14 13.50
C GLN A 223 29.29 -0.28 14.97
N GLN A 224 28.12 -0.36 15.62
CA GLN A 224 28.02 -0.85 17.00
C GLN A 224 28.41 -2.34 17.12
N GLN A 225 28.01 -3.19 16.16
CA GLN A 225 28.42 -4.59 16.15
C GLN A 225 29.94 -4.77 15.95
N VAL A 226 30.57 -3.95 15.10
CA VAL A 226 32.03 -3.98 14.92
C VAL A 226 32.75 -3.54 16.19
N MET A 227 32.27 -2.49 16.86
CA MET A 227 32.83 -2.04 18.15
C MET A 227 32.69 -3.11 19.24
N ILE A 228 31.52 -3.76 19.35
CA ILE A 228 31.30 -4.85 20.31
C ILE A 228 32.23 -6.03 20.02
N ASN A 229 32.42 -6.40 18.76
CA ASN A 229 33.33 -7.48 18.37
C ASN A 229 34.80 -7.13 18.64
N PHE A 230 35.19 -5.86 18.58
CA PHE A 230 36.54 -5.41 18.92
C PHE A 230 36.80 -5.41 20.44
N VAL A 231 35.81 -5.05 21.27
CA VAL A 231 35.95 -5.00 22.74
C VAL A 231 35.80 -6.39 23.39
N ARG A 232 35.07 -7.32 22.76
CA ARG A 232 34.84 -8.68 23.28
C ARG A 232 36.10 -9.48 23.63
N PRO A 233 37.18 -9.53 22.82
CA PRO A 233 38.37 -10.34 23.16
C PRO A 233 39.14 -9.87 24.40
N GLU A 234 39.18 -8.57 24.71
CA GLU A 234 39.86 -8.07 25.93
C GLU A 234 39.13 -8.47 27.22
N LEU A 235 37.79 -8.47 27.19
CA LEU A 235 36.99 -8.94 28.34
C LEU A 235 37.15 -10.44 28.58
N VAL A 236 37.36 -11.24 27.53
CA VAL A 236 37.55 -12.69 27.70
C VAL A 236 38.90 -12.98 28.37
N GLN A 237 39.97 -12.24 28.04
CA GLN A 237 41.28 -12.45 28.67
C GLN A 237 41.30 -12.07 30.16
N HIS A 238 40.55 -11.04 30.57
CA HIS A 238 40.46 -10.67 31.98
C HIS A 238 39.62 -11.62 32.83
N VAL A 239 38.72 -12.41 32.23
CA VAL A 239 37.89 -13.40 32.93
C VAL A 239 38.55 -14.80 32.94
N THR A 240 39.48 -15.07 32.01
CA THR A 240 40.26 -16.32 32.00
C THR A 240 41.57 -16.25 32.80
N GLY A 241 41.90 -15.10 33.39
CA GLY A 241 43.05 -14.92 34.28
C GLY A 241 42.72 -15.30 35.73
N GLU A 242 42.99 -16.55 36.08
CA GLU A 242 43.31 -17.06 37.43
C GLU A 242 42.24 -17.09 38.55
N ASP A 243 41.16 -16.30 38.54
CA ASP A 243 40.24 -16.26 39.71
C ASP A 243 38.95 -17.12 39.59
N PHE A 244 38.53 -17.55 38.38
CA PHE A 244 37.24 -18.22 38.20
C PHE A 244 37.26 -19.76 38.38
N LEU A 245 38.43 -20.39 38.28
CA LEU A 245 38.55 -21.83 38.57
C LEU A 245 38.49 -22.13 40.08
N GLN A 246 38.81 -21.16 40.94
CA GLN A 246 38.71 -21.34 42.39
C GLN A 246 37.26 -21.31 42.90
N GLU A 247 36.37 -20.52 42.27
CA GLU A 247 34.98 -20.39 42.73
C GLU A 247 34.03 -21.46 42.17
N VAL A 248 34.28 -21.98 40.96
CA VAL A 248 33.47 -23.07 40.40
C VAL A 248 33.79 -24.42 41.06
N VAL A 249 35.04 -24.65 41.49
CA VAL A 249 35.40 -25.86 42.23
C VAL A 249 34.92 -25.81 43.69
N ASN A 250 34.86 -24.63 44.31
CA ASN A 250 34.30 -24.48 45.68
C ASN A 250 32.76 -24.51 45.74
N LYS A 251 32.03 -24.35 44.62
CA LYS A 251 30.56 -24.49 44.56
C LYS A 251 30.06 -25.85 44.03
N ALA A 252 30.96 -26.76 43.64
CA ALA A 252 30.58 -28.14 43.28
C ALA A 252 30.38 -29.06 44.49
N GLY A 253 30.55 -28.54 45.71
CA GLY A 253 30.10 -29.19 46.94
C GLY A 253 28.62 -28.93 47.21
N ILE A 254 27.76 -29.84 46.73
CA ILE A 254 26.48 -30.22 47.36
C ILE A 254 25.43 -29.09 47.47
N GLY A 255 24.36 -29.19 46.67
CA GLY A 255 23.12 -28.47 46.97
C GLY A 255 22.07 -28.56 45.87
N CYS A 256 21.07 -29.41 46.07
CA CYS A 256 19.84 -29.39 45.30
C CYS A 256 19.11 -28.03 45.40
N GLY A 257 18.68 -27.48 44.25
CA GLY A 257 17.49 -26.63 44.10
C GLY A 257 17.67 -25.09 44.07
N PRO A 258 16.68 -24.30 43.60
CA PRO A 258 15.34 -24.69 43.14
C PRO A 258 15.03 -24.28 41.68
N CYS A 259 14.23 -25.11 41.02
CA CYS A 259 13.36 -24.67 39.93
C CYS A 259 12.52 -23.47 40.40
N CYS A 260 12.30 -22.49 39.53
CA CYS A 260 11.36 -21.39 39.75
C CYS A 260 9.93 -21.93 40.01
N LEU A 261 9.64 -22.25 41.26
CA LEU A 261 8.30 -22.36 41.81
C LEU A 261 7.74 -20.95 41.88
N CYS A 262 6.93 -20.57 40.89
CA CYS A 262 5.90 -19.55 41.12
C CYS A 262 4.88 -20.15 42.10
N SER A 263 5.12 -19.98 43.39
CA SER A 263 4.12 -20.23 44.43
C SER A 263 3.11 -19.09 44.39
N CYS A 264 1.99 -19.29 43.69
CA CYS A 264 0.80 -18.48 43.88
C CYS A 264 0.17 -18.87 45.21
N ASN A 265 0.71 -18.34 46.31
CA ASN A 265 0.00 -18.38 47.58
C ASN A 265 -1.09 -17.31 47.55
N GLY A 266 -2.32 -17.73 47.79
CA GLY A 266 -3.50 -16.88 47.83
C GLY A 266 -3.40 -15.84 48.93
N ALA A 267 -2.89 -14.66 48.58
CA ALA A 267 -3.16 -13.41 49.25
C ALA A 267 -2.81 -12.29 48.28
N ILE A 268 -3.73 -11.35 48.16
CA ILE A 268 -3.68 -10.13 47.36
C ILE A 268 -2.30 -9.45 47.50
N GLY A 269 -1.43 -9.62 46.52
CA GLY A 269 -0.08 -9.07 46.52
C GLY A 269 0.36 -8.78 45.09
N LYS A 270 0.61 -7.50 44.79
CA LYS A 270 1.10 -7.03 43.49
C LYS A 270 2.51 -7.58 43.25
N CYS A 271 2.74 -8.17 42.07
CA CYS A 271 4.08 -8.47 41.57
C CYS A 271 4.62 -7.22 40.84
N ASP A 272 5.56 -6.50 41.45
CA ASP A 272 6.14 -5.25 40.95
C ASP A 272 7.39 -5.42 40.06
N TYR A 273 7.49 -6.53 39.30
CA TYR A 273 8.54 -6.65 38.29
C TYR A 273 7.96 -6.59 36.88
N PRO A 274 8.46 -5.71 35.99
CA PRO A 274 8.06 -5.68 34.60
C PRO A 274 8.61 -6.93 33.90
N CYS A 275 7.78 -7.97 33.78
CA CYS A 275 8.04 -9.03 32.82
C CYS A 275 8.18 -8.40 31.44
N MET A 276 9.32 -8.62 30.79
CA MET A 276 9.58 -8.12 29.43
C MET A 276 8.41 -8.52 28.53
N SER A 277 7.77 -7.50 27.95
CA SER A 277 6.63 -7.61 27.06
C SER A 277 6.99 -8.44 25.83
N GLY A 278 6.54 -9.69 25.79
CA GLY A 278 6.77 -10.56 24.65
C GLY A 278 6.09 -11.92 24.72
N TYR A 279 5.78 -12.42 25.93
CA TYR A 279 5.07 -13.69 26.10
C TYR A 279 3.60 -13.46 26.47
N ARG A 280 2.67 -14.06 25.70
CA ARG A 280 1.27 -14.13 26.07
C ARG A 280 1.14 -14.98 27.34
N PRO A 281 0.49 -14.50 28.40
CA PRO A 281 0.18 -15.31 29.57
C PRO A 281 -0.94 -16.28 29.17
N GLY A 282 -0.61 -17.55 28.94
CA GLY A 282 -1.61 -18.56 28.54
C GLY A 282 -1.11 -20.00 28.41
N ASP A 283 0.14 -20.22 28.02
CA ASP A 283 0.62 -21.58 27.72
C ASP A 283 1.44 -22.18 28.87
N CYS A 284 0.78 -22.43 30.00
CA CYS A 284 1.31 -23.36 30.99
C CYS A 284 1.01 -24.80 30.53
N PHE A 285 2.01 -25.43 29.95
CA PHE A 285 2.02 -26.84 29.55
C PHE A 285 1.64 -27.72 30.76
N LYS A 286 0.47 -28.37 30.73
CA LYS A 286 0.13 -29.42 31.68
C LYS A 286 0.81 -30.72 31.23
N PRO A 287 1.73 -31.30 32.00
CA PRO A 287 2.17 -32.67 31.74
C PRO A 287 0.99 -33.61 31.98
N GLY A 288 0.62 -34.38 30.95
CA GLY A 288 -0.38 -35.43 31.02
C GLY A 288 0.08 -36.56 31.95
N LYS A 289 -0.88 -37.13 32.67
CA LYS A 289 -0.74 -38.37 33.43
C LYS A 289 -0.71 -39.58 32.53
#